data_AF-A0A1E7JXW4-F1
#
_entry.id   AF-A0A1E7JXW4-F1
#
_cell.length_a   1.000
_cell.length_b   1.000
_cell.length_c   1.000
_cell.angle_alpha   90.00
_cell.angle_beta   90.00
_cell.angle_gamma   90.00
#
_symmetry.space_group_name_H-M   'P 1'
#
loop_
_entity.id
_entity.type
_entity.pdbx_description
1 polymer ?
#
loop_
_entity_poly.entity_id
_entity_poly.type
_entity_poly.pdbx_seq_one_letter_code
_entity_poly.pdbx_strand_id
1 'polypeptide(L)' 'MTSSTSTDSGEAGGKALEGAVVAVAGAAGPAGQAALVRFAEAGATVVA' A
#
# COMPACT_ATOMS: atom_id res chain seq x y z
N MET A 1 8.17 -7.73 25.52
CA MET A 1 8.54 -7.25 24.16
C MET A 1 7.34 -6.50 23.61
N THR A 2 7.25 -5.20 23.87
CA THR A 2 6.18 -4.36 23.33
C THR A 2 6.66 -3.83 21.99
N SER A 3 6.22 -4.45 20.90
CA SER A 3 6.44 -3.93 19.56
C SER A 3 5.69 -2.61 19.45
N SER A 4 6.41 -1.50 19.57
CA SER A 4 5.89 -0.19 19.23
C SER A 4 5.82 -0.14 17.70
N THR A 5 4.64 -0.38 17.15
CA THR A 5 4.39 -0.12 15.73
C THR A 5 4.24 1.38 15.59
N SER A 6 5.33 2.06 15.21
CA SER A 6 5.31 3.46 14.81
C SER A 6 4.52 3.56 13.51
N THR A 7 3.28 4.04 13.61
CA THR A 7 2.52 4.51 12.45
C THR A 7 3.12 5.85 12.05
N ASP A 8 3.98 5.84 11.03
CA ASP A 8 4.43 7.04 10.33
C ASP A 8 3.20 7.67 9.64
N SER A 9 2.65 8.71 10.26
CA SER A 9 1.58 9.52 9.67
C SER A 9 2.20 10.42 8.61
N GLY A 10 2.49 9.84 7.44
CA GLY A 10 3.08 10.52 6.29
C GLY A 10 2.24 11.72 5.85
N GLU A 11 2.90 12.87 5.84
CA GLU A 11 2.47 14.21 5.45
C GLU A 11 1.49 14.26 4.25
N ALA A 12 0.39 15.01 4.41
CA ALA A 12 -0.61 15.25 3.37
C ALA A 12 -0.07 16.23 2.30
N GLY A 13 0.78 15.73 1.40
CA GLY A 13 1.31 16.53 0.28
C GLY A 13 2.01 15.77 -0.85
N GLY A 14 2.20 14.46 -0.72
CA GLY A 14 2.82 13.59 -1.73
C GLY A 14 2.03 12.30 -1.94
N LYS A 15 2.37 11.53 -2.98
CA LYS A 15 1.83 10.19 -3.26
C LYS A 15 1.84 9.38 -1.96
N ALA A 16 0.66 9.10 -1.40
CA ALA A 16 0.51 8.68 -0.01
C ALA A 16 1.23 7.36 0.34
N LEU A 17 1.65 6.59 -0.67
CA LEU A 17 2.33 5.31 -0.53
C LEU A 17 3.67 5.29 -1.27
N GLU A 18 4.27 6.45 -1.55
CA GLU A 18 5.57 6.53 -2.20
C GLU A 18 6.64 5.77 -1.40
N GLY A 19 7.31 4.81 -2.05
CA GLY A 19 8.32 3.97 -1.40
C GLY A 19 7.76 2.86 -0.50
N ALA A 20 6.44 2.76 -0.35
CA ALA A 20 5.81 1.67 0.38
C ALA A 20 5.76 0.38 -0.45
N VAL A 21 5.98 -0.75 0.22
CA VAL A 21 5.80 -2.09 -0.35
C VAL A 21 4.53 -2.71 0.23
N VAL A 22 3.59 -3.08 -0.65
CA VAL A 22 2.28 -3.61 -0.25
C VAL A 22 2.10 -5.01 -0.81
N ALA A 23 1.81 -5.99 0.07
CA ALA A 23 1.46 -7.35 -0.33
C ALA A 23 -0.07 -7.51 -0.36
N VAL A 24 -0.63 -7.96 -1.48
CA VAL A 24 -2.09 -8.07 -1.67
C VAL A 24 -2.49 -9.53 -1.84
N ALA A 25 -3.16 -10.10 -0.84
CA ALA A 25 -3.74 -11.42 -0.95
C ALA A 25 -4.97 -11.42 -1.88
N GLY A 26 -5.18 -12.51 -2.62
CA GLY A 26 -6.33 -12.64 -3.52
C GLY A 26 -6.31 -11.67 -4.69
N ALA A 27 -5.12 -11.21 -5.10
CA ALA A 27 -4.94 -10.25 -6.20
C ALA A 27 -5.56 -10.71 -7.54
N ALA A 28 -5.75 -12.02 -7.74
CA ALA A 28 -6.43 -12.57 -8.92
C ALA A 28 -7.94 -12.31 -8.96
N GLY A 29 -8.55 -11.91 -7.84
CA GLY A 29 -9.97 -11.57 -7.76
C GLY A 29 -10.28 -10.15 -8.25
N PRO A 30 -11.56 -9.84 -8.54
CA PRO A 30 -11.96 -8.53 -9.07
C PRO A 30 -11.63 -7.38 -8.11
N ALA A 31 -11.79 -7.59 -6.81
CA ALA A 31 -11.42 -6.61 -5.79
C ALA A 31 -9.90 -6.42 -5.69
N GLY A 32 -9.13 -7.51 -5.81
CA GLY A 32 -7.67 -7.48 -5.81
C GLY A 32 -7.12 -6.67 -6.98
N GLN A 33 -7.61 -6.93 -8.19
CA GLN A 33 -7.25 -6.17 -9.39
C GLN A 33 -7.58 -4.68 -9.25
N ALA A 34 -8.76 -4.34 -8.73
CA ALA A 34 -9.14 -2.94 -8.48
C ALA A 34 -8.19 -2.27 -7.46
N ALA A 35 -7.80 -2.98 -6.41
CA ALA A 35 -6.86 -2.49 -5.41
C ALA A 35 -5.46 -2.24 -6.00
N LEU A 36 -4.96 -3.13 -6.87
CA LEU A 36 -3.66 -2.95 -7.55
C LEU A 36 -3.61 -1.64 -8.34
N VAL A 37 -4.67 -1.31 -9.08
CA VAL A 37 -4.75 -0.05 -9.84
C VAL A 37 -4.66 1.15 -8.89
N ARG A 38 -5.41 1.14 -7.79
CA ARG A 38 -5.39 2.23 -6.79
C ARG A 38 -4.03 2.37 -6.10
N PHE A 39 -3.36 1.26 -5.80
CA PHE A 39 -2.04 1.29 -5.19
C PHE A 39 -0.97 1.81 -6.14
N ALA A 40 -1.03 1.46 -7.43
CA ALA A 40 -0.15 2.02 -8.45
C ALA A 40 -0.37 3.53 -8.63
N GLU A 41 -1.63 4.00 -8.63
CA GLU A 41 -1.96 5.43 -8.64
C GLU A 41 -1.38 6.17 -7.43
N ALA A 42 -1.30 5.49 -6.27
CA ALA A 42 -0.78 6.03 -5.02
C ALA A 42 0.75 5.96 -4.86
N GLY A 43 1.49 5.41 -5.84
CA GLY A 43 2.96 5.33 -5.82
C GLY A 43 3.53 4.11 -5.08
N ALA A 44 2.70 3.13 -4.76
CA ALA A 44 3.13 1.92 -4.06
C ALA A 44 3.80 0.92 -5.01
N THR A 45 4.82 0.22 -4.52
CA THR A 45 5.33 -1.00 -5.15
C THR A 45 4.52 -2.17 -4.62
N VAL A 46 3.81 -2.88 -5.50
CA VAL A 46 2.87 -3.92 -5.09
C VAL A 46 3.37 -5.32 -5.44
N VAL A 47 3.18 -6.25 -4.50
CA VAL A 47 3.45 -7.69 -4.66
C VAL A 47 2.12 -8.44 -4.56
N ALA A 48 1.83 -9.26 -5.57
CA ALA A 48 0.55 -9.97 -5.75
C ALA A 48 0.73 -11.49 -5.69
#